data_AF-A0AAV5GNR5-F1
#
_entry.id   AF-A0AAV5GNR5-F1
#
_cell.length_a   1.000
_cell.length_b   1.000
_cell.length_c   1.000
_cell.angle_alpha   90.00
_cell.angle_beta   90.00
_cell.angle_gamma   90.00
#
_symmetry.space_group_name_H-M   'P 1'
#
loop_
_entity.id
_entity.type
_entity.pdbx_description
1 polymer ?
#
loop_
_entity_poly.entity_id
_entity_poly.type
_entity_poly.pdbx_seq_one_letter_code
_entity_poly.pdbx_strand_id
1 'polypeptide(L)'
;MLSSSLVVVPLLAAALVAQPAAAYPPAASDPVYIALVNNEETLVVKKRDLVDLEDRATVRCAATTDCSKAAYAIPPNSHYACNKARATCTWSCARSATTTPASPAGPKAPAATPVLKRTYAGATFFDQFNFWSKPDPTHGQVNYLTREAATRQGLVSVSKAGTAVLQIDRSSKLVLGAKRDSVRIESKEVYQPGNLIILDMKHAPWGPSVWPAFWLYNYPWPQSGEVDIYEGVNSRTFNQATLHTVPGCTRSGAQTGNSAASSPSCDAYGPTWGCSSFDYDQTSYGDGFNRAGGGVFAVLFAETGISMWRFPRARIPADIKSGAPRWKSWGTPFAAFDGSTCDTRTYFKNQMLTFDITTCGDWAGQDGVWRDPSLSGPVYPRYANCAAAVADPAAMKEAYFEVNYLKVFSV
;
A
#
# COMPACT_ATOMS: atom_id res chain seq x y z
N MET A 1 -43.08 0.53 -66.68
CA MET A 1 -42.21 0.75 -65.52
C MET A 1 -42.83 -0.03 -64.35
N LEU A 2 -42.46 -1.26 -63.97
CA LEU A 2 -41.24 -2.08 -64.20
C LEU A 2 -39.97 -1.32 -63.80
N SER A 3 -39.12 -1.80 -62.89
CA SER A 3 -38.84 -3.20 -62.57
C SER A 3 -38.93 -3.56 -61.08
N SER A 4 -39.57 -4.70 -60.79
CA SER A 4 -39.24 -5.53 -59.63
C SER A 4 -37.88 -6.22 -59.84
N SER A 5 -37.26 -6.77 -58.79
CA SER A 5 -37.08 -8.23 -58.67
C SER A 5 -36.36 -8.65 -57.39
N LEU A 6 -36.77 -9.82 -56.92
CA LEU A 6 -36.28 -10.58 -55.76
C LEU A 6 -35.38 -11.73 -56.28
N VAL A 7 -34.82 -12.56 -55.37
CA VAL A 7 -34.46 -14.00 -55.54
C VAL A 7 -32.97 -14.41 -55.64
N VAL A 8 -32.44 -14.83 -54.47
CA VAL A 8 -31.75 -16.11 -54.12
C VAL A 8 -30.31 -16.44 -54.60
N VAL A 9 -29.53 -16.97 -53.63
CA VAL A 9 -28.11 -17.38 -53.65
C VAL A 9 -27.97 -18.90 -53.54
N PRO A 10 -27.18 -19.55 -54.42
CA PRO A 10 -26.05 -20.39 -53.99
C PRO A 10 -24.81 -20.23 -54.94
N LEU A 11 -23.73 -21.03 -55.01
CA LEU A 11 -23.36 -22.34 -54.44
C LEU A 11 -21.81 -22.50 -54.33
N LEU A 12 -21.37 -23.18 -53.25
CA LEU A 12 -20.12 -23.94 -52.97
C LEU A 12 -18.84 -23.83 -53.86
N ALA A 13 -17.71 -23.60 -53.17
CA ALA A 13 -16.72 -24.64 -52.81
C ALA A 13 -16.03 -24.19 -51.49
N ALA A 14 -16.03 -24.88 -50.34
CA ALA A 14 -15.72 -26.27 -49.99
C ALA A 14 -14.27 -26.68 -50.32
N ALA A 15 -13.45 -27.23 -49.41
CA ALA A 15 -13.52 -27.36 -47.94
C ALA A 15 -12.12 -27.78 -47.40
N LEU A 16 -11.81 -27.52 -46.12
CA LEU A 16 -10.96 -28.29 -45.17
C LEU A 16 -10.65 -27.38 -43.94
N VAL A 17 -10.61 -27.80 -42.66
CA VAL A 17 -11.29 -28.86 -41.88
C VAL A 17 -11.04 -28.58 -40.37
N ALA A 18 -11.95 -29.02 -39.49
CA ALA A 18 -11.81 -29.19 -38.02
C ALA A 18 -11.77 -27.98 -37.03
N GLN A 19 -12.45 -28.21 -35.91
CA GLN A 19 -12.42 -27.50 -34.61
C GLN A 19 -11.43 -28.24 -33.64
N PRO A 20 -11.47 -28.09 -32.30
CA PRO A 20 -11.41 -26.91 -31.42
C PRO A 20 -10.27 -26.97 -30.33
N ALA A 21 -10.05 -25.83 -29.65
CA ALA A 21 -9.46 -25.67 -28.29
C ALA A 21 -7.94 -25.90 -28.01
N ALA A 22 -7.46 -25.12 -27.02
CA ALA A 22 -6.21 -25.22 -26.22
C ALA A 22 -4.89 -24.56 -26.71
N ALA A 23 -4.06 -24.23 -25.70
CA ALA A 23 -2.63 -23.83 -25.69
C ALA A 23 -2.21 -22.33 -25.82
N TYR A 24 -1.07 -22.03 -25.17
CA TYR A 24 -0.40 -20.71 -24.95
C TYR A 24 0.89 -20.63 -25.82
N PRO A 25 1.71 -19.55 -25.72
CA PRO A 25 1.87 -18.40 -26.64
C PRO A 25 2.90 -18.62 -27.79
N PRO A 26 3.33 -17.53 -28.49
CA PRO A 26 4.78 -17.25 -28.45
C PRO A 26 5.22 -15.76 -28.46
N ALA A 27 6.44 -15.57 -27.94
CA ALA A 27 7.48 -14.56 -28.26
C ALA A 27 7.24 -13.05 -28.01
N ALA A 28 8.22 -12.44 -27.34
CA ALA A 28 8.35 -11.00 -27.17
C ALA A 28 8.82 -10.29 -28.45
N SER A 29 8.28 -9.11 -28.74
CA SER A 29 8.83 -8.18 -29.73
C SER A 29 10.08 -7.46 -29.20
N ASP A 30 11.05 -7.18 -30.09
CA ASP A 30 12.32 -6.53 -29.74
C ASP A 30 12.12 -5.15 -29.07
N PRO A 31 12.95 -4.77 -28.08
CA PRO A 31 12.96 -3.40 -27.55
C PRO A 31 13.55 -2.41 -28.56
N VAL A 32 12.80 -1.34 -28.83
CA VAL A 32 13.30 -0.15 -29.55
C VAL A 32 13.96 0.79 -28.54
N TYR A 33 15.18 1.23 -28.83
CA TYR A 33 15.87 2.26 -28.03
C TYR A 33 15.97 3.56 -28.82
N ILE A 34 15.60 4.67 -28.19
CA ILE A 34 15.76 6.03 -28.71
C ILE A 34 16.96 6.65 -28.01
N ALA A 35 17.88 7.23 -28.79
CA ALA A 35 18.96 8.06 -28.27
C ALA A 35 18.77 9.49 -28.78
N LEU A 36 18.74 10.46 -27.85
CA LEU A 36 18.76 11.88 -28.17
C LEU A 36 20.23 12.35 -28.25
N VAL A 37 20.58 13.03 -29.35
CA VAL A 37 21.82 13.80 -29.45
C VAL A 37 21.43 15.19 -29.94
N ASN A 38 21.63 16.20 -29.08
CA ASN A 38 21.51 17.63 -29.40
C ASN A 38 20.19 18.06 -30.09
N ASN A 39 19.06 17.68 -29.49
CA ASN A 39 17.74 18.32 -29.52
C ASN A 39 16.96 18.58 -30.83
N GLU A 40 17.48 18.48 -32.06
CA GLU A 40 16.70 18.91 -33.25
C GLU A 40 16.54 17.93 -34.43
N GLU A 41 17.08 16.70 -34.42
CA GLU A 41 16.69 15.70 -35.44
C GLU A 41 16.71 14.24 -34.95
N THR A 42 15.81 13.41 -35.50
CA THR A 42 15.66 11.99 -35.11
C THR A 42 16.04 11.07 -36.27
N LEU A 43 17.14 10.34 -36.15
CA LEU A 43 17.58 9.31 -37.11
C LEU A 43 17.28 7.90 -36.60
N VAL A 44 16.54 7.12 -37.39
CA VAL A 44 16.16 5.73 -37.07
C VAL A 44 17.12 4.76 -37.77
N VAL A 45 18.06 4.20 -37.01
CA VAL A 45 19.03 3.20 -37.51
C VAL A 45 18.48 1.78 -37.31
N LYS A 46 18.64 0.89 -38.29
CA LYS A 46 18.15 -0.49 -38.21
C LYS A 46 19.26 -1.45 -37.77
N LYS A 47 18.88 -2.56 -37.12
CA LYS A 47 19.76 -3.60 -36.53
C LYS A 47 20.84 -4.17 -37.47
N ARG A 48 20.68 -4.03 -38.80
CA ARG A 48 21.63 -4.49 -39.81
C ARG A 48 22.80 -3.51 -40.07
N ASP A 49 22.65 -2.26 -39.67
CA ASP A 49 23.60 -1.17 -39.96
C ASP A 49 24.63 -1.00 -38.80
N LEU A 50 24.63 -1.92 -37.81
CA LEU A 50 25.52 -1.93 -36.64
C LEU A 50 26.91 -2.55 -36.89
N VAL A 51 27.20 -2.99 -38.11
CA VAL A 51 28.44 -3.73 -38.43
C VAL A 51 29.65 -2.82 -38.62
N ASP A 52 29.45 -1.57 -39.04
CA ASP A 52 30.53 -0.66 -39.48
C ASP A 52 30.77 0.55 -38.54
N LEU A 53 30.36 0.49 -37.27
CA LEU A 53 30.70 1.51 -36.26
C LEU A 53 32.12 1.31 -35.68
N GLU A 54 33.11 1.26 -36.57
CA GLU A 54 34.52 1.47 -36.18
C GLU A 54 34.82 2.96 -36.03
N ASP A 55 34.41 3.58 -34.91
CA ASP A 55 35.30 4.58 -34.31
C ASP A 55 35.17 4.78 -32.79
N ARG A 56 36.33 4.97 -32.16
CA ARG A 56 36.62 4.59 -30.78
C ARG A 56 36.14 5.58 -29.71
N ALA A 57 35.39 5.08 -28.73
CA ALA A 57 35.36 5.64 -27.37
C ALA A 57 36.05 4.67 -26.38
N THR A 58 37.37 4.79 -26.21
CA THR A 58 38.14 3.95 -25.28
C THR A 58 38.35 4.65 -23.93
N VAL A 59 37.59 4.28 -22.91
CA VAL A 59 37.80 4.77 -21.53
C VAL A 59 39.02 4.09 -20.91
N ARG A 60 40.00 4.88 -20.48
CA ARG A 60 41.22 4.37 -19.83
C ARG A 60 40.96 4.05 -18.36
N CYS A 61 41.17 2.80 -17.92
CA CYS A 61 40.99 2.36 -16.52
C CYS A 61 42.09 2.85 -15.56
N ALA A 62 42.85 3.90 -15.92
CA ALA A 62 43.93 4.42 -15.08
C ALA A 62 43.43 5.02 -13.75
N ALA A 63 42.15 5.42 -13.68
CA ALA A 63 41.55 6.06 -12.51
C ALA A 63 40.79 5.09 -11.56
N THR A 64 40.46 3.87 -12.00
CA THR A 64 39.68 2.91 -11.21
C THR A 64 39.93 1.48 -11.68
N THR A 65 40.13 0.56 -10.74
CA THR A 65 40.24 -0.90 -10.99
C THR A 65 38.88 -1.60 -11.11
N ASP A 66 37.79 -0.83 -11.00
CA ASP A 66 36.39 -1.27 -11.01
C ASP A 66 35.70 -0.63 -12.22
N CYS A 67 35.34 -1.47 -13.21
CA CYS A 67 34.71 -1.01 -14.44
C CYS A 67 33.29 -0.46 -14.23
N SER A 68 32.61 -0.84 -13.13
CA SER A 68 31.25 -0.34 -12.84
C SER A 68 31.21 1.16 -12.53
N LYS A 69 32.38 1.77 -12.30
CA LYS A 69 32.58 3.20 -12.07
C LYS A 69 33.11 3.95 -13.30
N ALA A 70 33.16 3.31 -14.47
CA ALA A 70 33.31 4.05 -15.72
C ALA A 70 32.09 4.97 -15.90
N ALA A 71 32.28 6.15 -16.50
CA ALA A 71 31.23 7.17 -16.66
C ALA A 71 30.15 6.80 -17.71
N TYR A 72 29.97 5.51 -18.00
CA TYR A 72 29.03 4.95 -18.97
C TYR A 72 28.25 3.80 -18.31
N ALA A 73 26.95 3.71 -18.61
CA ALA A 73 26.12 2.63 -18.09
C ALA A 73 26.49 1.28 -18.72
N ILE A 74 26.99 0.34 -17.92
CA ILE A 74 27.17 -1.06 -18.34
C ILE A 74 25.78 -1.72 -18.41
N PRO A 75 25.40 -2.40 -19.51
CA PRO A 75 24.11 -3.07 -19.60
C PRO A 75 23.94 -4.17 -18.53
N PRO A 76 22.75 -4.32 -17.92
CA PRO A 76 22.47 -5.41 -16.99
C PRO A 76 22.82 -6.78 -17.58
N ASN A 77 23.31 -7.69 -16.74
CA ASN A 77 23.76 -9.04 -17.13
C ASN A 77 24.99 -9.09 -18.06
N SER A 78 25.79 -8.02 -18.11
CA SER A 78 27.11 -8.03 -18.77
C SER A 78 28.21 -8.48 -17.79
N HIS A 79 29.13 -9.31 -18.26
CA HIS A 79 30.41 -9.51 -17.57
C HIS A 79 31.39 -8.41 -18.00
N TYR A 80 32.14 -7.85 -17.05
CA TYR A 80 33.18 -6.85 -17.33
C TYR A 80 34.54 -7.29 -16.76
N ALA A 81 35.61 -6.90 -17.45
CA ALA A 81 36.99 -7.18 -17.06
C ALA A 81 37.87 -5.94 -17.25
N CYS A 82 38.81 -5.73 -16.31
CA CYS A 82 39.79 -4.64 -16.35
C CYS A 82 41.18 -5.21 -16.69
N ASN A 83 41.70 -4.91 -17.89
CA ASN A 83 43.08 -5.24 -18.23
C ASN A 83 44.01 -4.11 -17.76
N LYS A 84 44.62 -4.29 -16.58
CA LYS A 84 45.53 -3.31 -15.98
C LYS A 84 46.76 -3.00 -16.84
N ALA A 85 47.30 -3.98 -17.56
CA ALA A 85 48.49 -3.81 -18.40
C ALA A 85 48.23 -2.97 -19.66
N ARG A 86 46.97 -2.89 -20.12
CA ARG A 86 46.56 -2.06 -21.27
C ARG A 86 45.72 -0.84 -20.86
N ALA A 87 45.40 -0.71 -19.57
CA ALA A 87 44.44 0.25 -19.02
C ALA A 87 43.09 0.26 -19.77
N THR A 88 42.59 -0.90 -20.21
CA THR A 88 41.33 -1.04 -20.95
C THR A 88 40.28 -1.87 -20.20
N CYS A 89 39.04 -1.40 -20.27
CA CYS A 89 37.88 -1.95 -19.57
C CYS A 89 36.96 -2.50 -20.65
N THR A 90 36.73 -3.81 -20.66
CA THR A 90 35.94 -4.50 -21.69
C THR A 90 34.75 -5.19 -21.05
N TRP A 91 33.58 -5.11 -21.68
CA TRP A 91 32.39 -5.86 -21.28
C TRP A 91 31.85 -6.71 -22.41
N SER A 92 31.14 -7.78 -22.06
CA SER A 92 30.37 -8.59 -23.00
C SER A 92 29.04 -9.01 -22.36
N CYS A 93 27.98 -9.03 -23.16
CA CYS A 93 26.73 -9.66 -22.76
C CYS A 93 26.99 -11.14 -22.51
N ALA A 94 26.51 -11.68 -21.38
CA ALA A 94 26.70 -13.09 -21.07
C ALA A 94 26.05 -13.99 -22.14
N ARG A 95 26.86 -14.61 -23.00
CA ARG A 95 26.40 -15.73 -23.83
C ARG A 95 26.16 -16.90 -22.89
N SER A 96 24.91 -17.36 -22.84
CA SER A 96 24.35 -18.35 -21.93
C SER A 96 25.34 -19.38 -21.41
N ALA A 97 25.93 -19.10 -20.24
CA ALA A 97 26.18 -20.17 -19.29
C ALA A 97 24.79 -20.70 -18.91
N THR A 98 24.55 -21.99 -19.10
CA THR A 98 23.35 -22.68 -18.62
C THR A 98 23.40 -22.86 -17.10
N THR A 99 23.49 -21.74 -16.38
CA THR A 99 22.83 -21.66 -15.09
C THR A 99 21.35 -21.74 -15.39
N THR A 100 20.75 -22.90 -15.12
CA THR A 100 19.30 -23.00 -14.91
C THR A 100 18.92 -21.81 -14.02
N PRO A 101 17.97 -20.95 -14.41
CA PRO A 101 17.49 -19.92 -13.50
C PRO A 101 17.07 -20.64 -12.23
N ALA A 102 17.73 -20.35 -11.12
CA ALA A 102 17.30 -20.90 -9.83
C ALA A 102 15.84 -20.50 -9.70
N SER A 103 14.93 -21.48 -9.60
CA SER A 103 13.51 -21.17 -9.42
C SER A 103 13.41 -20.18 -8.28
N PRO A 104 12.72 -19.03 -8.47
CA PRO A 104 12.65 -18.01 -7.43
C PRO A 104 12.23 -18.70 -6.14
N ALA A 105 13.05 -18.56 -5.10
CA ALA A 105 12.89 -19.35 -3.88
C ALA A 105 11.44 -19.23 -3.39
N GLY A 106 10.83 -20.35 -2.99
CA GLY A 106 9.45 -20.35 -2.52
C GLY A 106 9.29 -19.40 -1.31
N PRO A 107 8.07 -18.90 -1.03
CA PRO A 107 7.81 -18.04 0.12
C PRO A 107 8.42 -18.60 1.41
N LYS A 108 9.28 -17.82 2.07
CA LYS A 108 9.88 -18.22 3.34
C LYS A 108 8.81 -18.20 4.42
N ALA A 109 8.62 -19.34 5.10
CA ALA A 109 7.72 -19.39 6.25
C ALA A 109 8.21 -18.44 7.37
N PRO A 110 7.33 -17.62 7.96
CA PRO A 110 7.70 -16.71 9.03
C PRO A 110 8.19 -17.47 10.27
N ALA A 111 9.31 -17.04 10.84
CA ALA A 111 9.89 -17.65 12.02
C ALA A 111 8.91 -17.63 13.21
N ALA A 112 8.98 -18.68 14.03
CA ALA A 112 8.16 -18.81 15.23
C ALA A 112 8.61 -17.84 16.36
N THR A 113 9.81 -17.27 16.25
CA THR A 113 10.41 -16.34 17.22
C THR A 113 10.76 -15.02 16.51
N PRO A 114 9.87 -14.03 16.51
CA PRO A 114 10.12 -12.71 15.93
C PRO A 114 11.26 -11.98 16.64
N VAL A 115 12.11 -11.29 15.89
CA VAL A 115 13.25 -10.51 16.42
C VAL A 115 12.96 -9.02 16.27
N LEU A 116 12.95 -8.27 17.38
CA LEU A 116 12.68 -6.82 17.36
C LEU A 116 13.67 -6.09 16.44
N LYS A 117 13.14 -5.29 15.50
CA LYS A 117 13.90 -4.45 14.58
C LYS A 117 13.76 -2.97 14.92
N ARG A 118 12.55 -2.51 15.17
CA ARG A 118 12.26 -1.08 15.40
C ARG A 118 11.24 -0.89 16.52
N THR A 119 11.42 0.16 17.32
CA THR A 119 10.40 0.69 18.23
C THR A 119 10.21 2.17 17.92
N TYR A 120 8.96 2.55 17.71
CA TYR A 120 8.46 3.91 17.56
C TYR A 120 7.66 4.23 18.83
N ALA A 121 8.19 5.07 19.72
CA ALA A 121 7.54 5.44 20.98
C ALA A 121 8.13 6.76 21.53
N GLY A 122 7.43 7.37 22.50
CA GLY A 122 7.96 8.49 23.28
C GLY A 122 8.30 9.74 22.48
N ALA A 123 9.20 10.55 23.05
CA ALA A 123 9.67 11.83 22.49
C ALA A 123 10.11 11.72 21.01
N THR A 124 10.73 10.59 20.64
CA THR A 124 11.30 10.36 19.31
C THR A 124 10.35 9.73 18.30
N PHE A 125 9.06 9.52 18.63
CA PHE A 125 8.09 8.87 17.74
C PHE A 125 8.05 9.56 16.37
N PHE A 126 7.82 10.87 16.35
CA PHE A 126 7.66 11.67 15.13
C PHE A 126 8.96 11.93 14.35
N ASP A 127 10.14 11.68 14.94
CA ASP A 127 11.41 11.81 14.21
C ASP A 127 11.58 10.75 13.11
N GLN A 128 10.82 9.67 13.21
CA GLN A 128 10.90 8.51 12.32
C GLN A 128 9.90 8.55 11.17
N PHE A 129 9.14 9.64 11.03
CA PHE A 129 8.17 9.84 9.98
C PHE A 129 8.46 11.11 9.16
N ASN A 130 8.08 11.07 7.88
CA ASN A 130 7.91 12.23 7.04
C ASN A 130 6.47 12.74 7.18
N PHE A 131 6.25 14.03 6.98
CA PHE A 131 4.91 14.62 7.02
C PHE A 131 4.47 14.90 5.58
N TRP A 132 3.41 14.24 5.13
CA TRP A 132 2.79 14.52 3.85
C TRP A 132 2.01 15.84 3.96
N SER A 133 2.37 16.84 3.16
CA SER A 133 1.70 18.15 3.13
C SER A 133 1.23 18.55 1.72
N LYS A 134 0.91 17.55 0.90
CA LYS A 134 0.31 17.71 -0.43
C LYS A 134 -1.21 17.56 -0.32
N PRO A 135 -1.98 17.89 -1.38
CA PRO A 135 -3.40 17.54 -1.45
C PRO A 135 -3.65 16.06 -1.10
N ASP A 136 -4.79 15.81 -0.49
CA ASP A 136 -5.23 14.48 -0.11
C ASP A 136 -5.58 13.64 -1.36
N PRO A 137 -4.97 12.46 -1.57
CA PRO A 137 -5.30 11.60 -2.71
C PRO A 137 -6.74 11.10 -2.73
N THR A 138 -7.43 11.04 -1.58
CA THR A 138 -8.85 10.64 -1.46
C THR A 138 -9.82 11.83 -1.45
N HIS A 139 -9.35 12.98 -1.95
CA HIS A 139 -10.13 14.21 -2.17
C HIS A 139 -10.81 14.81 -0.92
N GLY A 140 -10.30 14.51 0.27
CA GLY A 140 -10.84 15.00 1.54
C GLY A 140 -10.90 16.52 1.68
N GLN A 141 -11.83 16.97 2.53
CA GLN A 141 -11.96 18.35 2.99
C GLN A 141 -10.91 18.68 4.08
N VAL A 142 -9.69 18.19 3.85
CA VAL A 142 -8.54 18.27 4.75
C VAL A 142 -7.44 19.13 4.16
N ASN A 143 -6.64 19.74 5.03
CA ASN A 143 -5.39 20.42 4.71
C ASN A 143 -4.26 19.78 5.52
N TYR A 144 -3.42 18.96 4.88
CA TYR A 144 -2.34 18.28 5.58
C TYR A 144 -1.15 19.23 5.80
N LEU A 145 -0.73 19.37 7.06
CA LEU A 145 0.31 20.32 7.46
C LEU A 145 1.73 19.73 7.42
N THR A 146 2.73 20.59 7.21
CA THR A 146 4.14 20.24 7.43
C THR A 146 4.40 19.95 8.91
N ARG A 147 5.50 19.27 9.24
CA ARG A 147 5.90 18.97 10.62
C ARG A 147 5.94 20.22 11.50
N GLU A 148 6.48 21.32 10.98
CA GLU A 148 6.66 22.58 11.71
C GLU A 148 5.30 23.25 11.96
N ALA A 149 4.41 23.26 10.97
CA ALA A 149 3.06 23.83 11.11
C ALA A 149 2.20 22.99 12.08
N ALA A 150 2.21 21.66 11.93
CA ALA A 150 1.54 20.72 12.82
C ALA A 150 2.04 20.85 14.27
N THR A 151 3.35 20.98 14.48
CA THR A 151 3.94 21.16 15.82
C THR A 151 3.53 22.50 16.42
N ARG A 152 3.57 23.61 15.65
CA ARG A 152 3.14 24.94 16.13
C ARG A 152 1.66 25.00 16.50
N GLN A 153 0.80 24.30 15.78
CA GLN A 153 -0.63 24.18 16.10
C GLN A 153 -0.95 23.11 17.15
N GLY A 154 0.03 22.32 17.59
CA GLY A 154 -0.19 21.22 18.55
C GLY A 154 -0.93 20.01 17.97
N LEU A 155 -0.96 19.85 16.64
CA LEU A 155 -1.55 18.68 15.96
C LEU A 155 -0.72 17.40 16.15
N VAL A 156 0.56 17.55 16.47
CA VAL A 156 1.43 16.45 16.93
C VAL A 156 2.10 16.83 18.24
N SER A 157 2.08 15.92 19.21
CA SER A 157 2.71 16.13 20.53
C SER A 157 3.00 14.80 21.22
N VAL A 158 3.77 14.84 22.30
CA VAL A 158 3.95 13.69 23.20
C VAL A 158 3.32 14.04 24.54
N SER A 159 2.43 13.17 25.01
CA SER A 159 1.69 13.40 26.25
C SER A 159 2.59 13.32 27.49
N LYS A 160 2.09 13.79 28.63
CA LYS A 160 2.78 13.63 29.93
C LYS A 160 3.04 12.17 30.31
N ALA A 161 2.32 11.21 29.71
CA ALA A 161 2.53 9.78 29.91
C ALA A 161 3.53 9.16 28.92
N GLY A 162 4.15 9.95 28.03
CA GLY A 162 5.09 9.47 27.01
C GLY A 162 4.42 8.84 25.78
N THR A 163 3.10 8.97 25.63
CA THR A 163 2.35 8.50 24.45
C THR A 163 2.42 9.53 23.32
N ALA A 164 2.52 9.07 22.07
CA ALA A 164 2.51 9.95 20.91
C ALA A 164 1.06 10.30 20.54
N VAL A 165 0.76 11.59 20.38
CA VAL A 165 -0.58 12.10 20.05
C VAL A 165 -0.53 12.74 18.67
N LEU A 166 -1.40 12.27 17.77
CA LEU A 166 -1.59 12.77 16.41
C LEU A 166 -3.06 13.12 16.22
N GLN A 167 -3.38 14.37 15.91
CA GLN A 167 -4.75 14.88 15.88
C GLN A 167 -5.00 15.87 14.74
N ILE A 168 -6.26 15.98 14.34
CA ILE A 168 -6.76 17.08 13.50
C ILE A 168 -6.86 18.38 14.33
N ASP A 169 -7.09 19.55 13.72
CA ASP A 169 -7.58 20.72 14.46
C ASP A 169 -8.96 20.41 15.05
N ARG A 170 -9.03 20.29 16.38
CA ARG A 170 -10.25 19.95 17.14
C ARG A 170 -10.95 21.19 17.72
N SER A 171 -10.49 22.40 17.39
CA SER A 171 -10.83 23.64 18.10
C SER A 171 -11.47 24.71 17.22
N SER A 172 -11.03 24.92 15.98
CA SER A 172 -11.54 26.04 15.18
C SER A 172 -12.95 25.76 14.66
N LYS A 173 -13.82 26.77 14.74
CA LYS A 173 -15.04 26.85 13.92
C LYS A 173 -14.65 27.36 12.54
N LEU A 174 -14.96 26.59 11.50
CA LEU A 174 -14.62 26.96 10.13
C LEU A 174 -15.86 27.49 9.40
N VAL A 175 -15.64 28.24 8.32
CA VAL A 175 -16.70 28.52 7.35
C VAL A 175 -17.07 27.24 6.59
N LEU A 176 -18.32 27.13 6.16
CA LEU A 176 -18.80 25.93 5.45
C LEU A 176 -17.97 25.70 4.17
N GLY A 177 -17.50 24.46 3.99
CA GLY A 177 -16.65 24.07 2.84
C GLY A 177 -15.16 24.37 2.98
N ALA A 178 -14.71 25.08 4.02
CA ALA A 178 -13.28 25.24 4.28
C ALA A 178 -12.63 23.91 4.69
N LYS A 179 -11.39 23.70 4.24
CA LYS A 179 -10.57 22.55 4.63
C LYS A 179 -10.15 22.67 6.09
N ARG A 180 -10.15 21.55 6.81
CA ARG A 180 -9.67 21.47 8.20
C ARG A 180 -8.22 21.00 8.26
N ASP A 181 -7.41 21.68 9.06
CA ASP A 181 -5.99 21.36 9.24
C ASP A 181 -5.83 20.00 9.93
N SER A 182 -4.99 19.12 9.36
CA SER A 182 -4.71 17.77 9.84
C SER A 182 -3.28 17.35 9.53
N VAL A 183 -2.96 16.09 9.77
CA VAL A 183 -1.65 15.49 9.52
C VAL A 183 -1.77 14.08 8.94
N ARG A 184 -0.90 13.80 7.96
CA ARG A 184 -0.59 12.47 7.44
C ARG A 184 0.91 12.25 7.61
N ILE A 185 1.30 11.16 8.26
CA ILE A 185 2.69 10.82 8.54
C ILE A 185 3.04 9.44 7.99
N GLU A 186 4.19 9.33 7.34
CA GLU A 186 4.65 8.15 6.60
C GLU A 186 6.04 7.76 7.11
N SER A 187 6.27 6.50 7.51
CA SER A 187 7.54 6.10 8.11
C SER A 187 8.72 6.26 7.15
N LYS A 188 9.86 6.71 7.69
CA LYS A 188 11.12 6.85 6.93
C LYS A 188 11.75 5.51 6.59
N GLU A 189 11.60 4.53 7.48
CA GLU A 189 11.90 3.13 7.16
C GLU A 189 10.75 2.53 6.35
N VAL A 190 11.09 1.58 5.48
CA VAL A 190 10.13 0.79 4.71
C VAL A 190 10.29 -0.69 5.01
N TYR A 191 9.18 -1.43 4.96
CA TYR A 191 9.09 -2.83 5.38
C TYR A 191 8.63 -3.71 4.22
N GLN A 192 9.37 -4.79 3.97
CA GLN A 192 8.99 -5.85 3.04
C GLN A 192 8.18 -6.94 3.76
N PRO A 193 7.58 -7.90 3.03
CA PRO A 193 7.17 -9.17 3.62
C PRO A 193 8.30 -9.82 4.43
N GLY A 194 7.96 -10.49 5.53
CA GLY A 194 8.91 -10.97 6.55
C GLY A 194 8.93 -10.11 7.83
N ASN A 195 7.84 -9.39 8.13
CA ASN A 195 7.70 -8.58 9.33
C ASN A 195 6.41 -8.85 10.12
N LEU A 196 6.49 -8.69 11.43
CA LEU A 196 5.38 -8.65 12.36
C LEU A 196 5.32 -7.25 12.99
N ILE A 197 4.22 -6.55 12.75
CA ILE A 197 4.00 -5.17 13.19
C ILE A 197 3.01 -5.20 14.36
N ILE A 198 3.36 -4.56 15.47
CA ILE A 198 2.53 -4.45 16.67
C ILE A 198 2.28 -2.97 16.96
N LEU A 199 1.04 -2.53 16.78
CA LEU A 199 0.58 -1.18 17.11
C LEU A 199 -0.25 -1.23 18.39
N ASP A 200 0.18 -0.54 19.43
CA ASP A 200 -0.57 -0.36 20.68
C ASP A 200 -1.12 1.08 20.77
N MET A 201 -2.44 1.22 20.69
CA MET A 201 -3.16 2.50 20.79
C MET A 201 -4.01 2.56 22.05
N LYS A 202 -3.90 3.67 22.79
CA LYS A 202 -4.77 4.04 23.91
C LYS A 202 -6.05 4.72 23.43
N HIS A 203 -5.98 5.43 22.31
CA HIS A 203 -7.11 6.07 21.64
C HIS A 203 -6.91 6.04 20.13
N ALA A 204 -8.00 5.96 19.36
CA ALA A 204 -7.99 6.09 17.91
C ALA A 204 -9.15 7.00 17.43
N PRO A 205 -9.01 7.67 16.27
CA PRO A 205 -9.99 8.65 15.83
C PRO A 205 -11.30 8.00 15.39
N TRP A 206 -12.39 8.74 15.56
CA TRP A 206 -13.71 8.50 14.96
C TRP A 206 -14.58 9.76 15.08
N GLY A 207 -15.75 9.76 14.45
CA GLY A 207 -16.75 10.81 14.61
C GLY A 207 -17.25 11.39 13.29
N PRO A 208 -18.24 12.29 13.30
CA PRO A 208 -18.84 12.83 12.08
C PRO A 208 -17.79 13.44 11.15
N SER A 209 -17.83 13.07 9.87
CA SER A 209 -16.87 13.40 8.79
C SER A 209 -15.46 12.81 8.88
N VAL A 210 -15.07 12.21 10.01
CA VAL A 210 -13.72 11.69 10.21
C VAL A 210 -13.50 10.41 9.40
N TRP A 211 -12.38 10.34 8.66
CA TRP A 211 -11.89 9.11 8.03
C TRP A 211 -10.43 8.93 8.46
N PRO A 212 -10.16 8.11 9.49
CA PRO A 212 -8.82 7.87 9.99
C PRO A 212 -8.28 6.52 9.53
N ALA A 213 -6.99 6.47 9.24
CA ALA A 213 -6.32 5.26 8.81
C ALA A 213 -5.01 5.03 9.58
N PHE A 214 -4.77 3.78 9.98
CA PHE A 214 -3.43 3.20 10.12
C PHE A 214 -3.31 2.04 9.13
N TRP A 215 -2.33 2.14 8.25
CA TRP A 215 -2.24 1.37 7.02
C TRP A 215 -0.79 1.23 6.54
N LEU A 216 -0.55 0.28 5.65
CA LEU A 216 0.74 0.08 4.98
C LEU A 216 0.60 0.50 3.52
N TYR A 217 1.47 1.38 3.05
CA TYR A 217 1.36 2.00 1.72
C TYR A 217 2.71 2.28 1.07
N ASN A 218 2.77 2.22 -0.27
CA ASN A 218 3.81 2.91 -1.05
C ASN A 218 3.36 3.25 -2.49
N TYR A 219 4.14 4.10 -3.16
CA TYR A 219 3.97 4.46 -4.56
C TYR A 219 4.83 3.57 -5.48
N PRO A 220 4.37 3.20 -6.69
CA PRO A 220 3.07 3.53 -7.30
C PRO A 220 1.92 2.67 -6.78
N TRP A 221 0.73 3.27 -6.69
CA TRP A 221 -0.51 2.62 -6.25
C TRP A 221 -1.39 2.28 -7.47
N PRO A 222 -2.04 1.10 -7.52
CA PRO A 222 -2.01 0.01 -6.53
C PRO A 222 -0.88 -1.02 -6.76
N GLN A 223 0.09 -0.74 -7.63
CA GLN A 223 1.12 -1.71 -8.04
C GLN A 223 2.10 -2.08 -6.91
N SER A 224 2.17 -1.26 -5.87
CA SER A 224 2.94 -1.53 -4.65
C SER A 224 2.15 -2.27 -3.58
N GLY A 225 0.84 -2.45 -3.77
CA GLY A 225 -0.09 -2.96 -2.75
C GLY A 225 -0.34 -1.98 -1.61
N GLU A 226 -1.43 -2.23 -0.88
CA GLU A 226 -1.91 -1.43 0.25
C GLU A 226 -2.60 -2.32 1.28
N VAL A 227 -2.38 -2.05 2.57
CA VAL A 227 -2.84 -2.90 3.69
C VAL A 227 -3.48 -2.04 4.78
N ASP A 228 -4.80 -2.00 4.82
CA ASP A 228 -5.55 -1.19 5.80
C ASP A 228 -5.82 -2.02 7.06
N ILE A 229 -5.48 -1.47 8.23
CA ILE A 229 -5.38 -2.23 9.47
C ILE A 229 -6.36 -1.70 10.52
N TYR A 230 -6.30 -0.39 10.77
CA TYR A 230 -7.36 0.35 11.46
C TYR A 230 -7.89 1.38 10.48
N GLU A 231 -9.13 1.23 10.04
CA GLU A 231 -9.71 2.13 9.07
C GLU A 231 -11.22 2.27 9.32
N GLY A 232 -11.78 3.41 8.92
CA GLY A 232 -13.21 3.60 8.86
C GLY A 232 -13.66 5.02 8.61
N VAL A 233 -14.98 5.21 8.66
CA VAL A 233 -15.60 6.49 8.32
C VAL A 233 -16.68 6.88 9.33
N ASN A 234 -16.82 8.18 9.51
CA ASN A 234 -17.90 8.80 10.28
C ASN A 234 -18.02 8.23 11.70
N SER A 235 -19.25 8.08 12.22
CA SER A 235 -19.50 7.57 13.58
C SER A 235 -19.81 6.06 13.60
N ARG A 236 -19.21 5.27 12.70
CA ARG A 236 -19.36 3.80 12.70
C ARG A 236 -18.69 3.16 13.92
N THR A 237 -19.10 1.93 14.25
CA THR A 237 -18.69 1.23 15.49
C THR A 237 -17.88 -0.05 15.27
N PHE A 238 -17.45 -0.32 14.02
CA PHE A 238 -16.66 -1.49 13.67
C PHE A 238 -15.48 -1.16 12.77
N ASN A 239 -14.41 -1.94 12.91
CA ASN A 239 -13.20 -1.84 12.09
C ASN A 239 -13.36 -2.61 10.79
N GLN A 240 -12.61 -2.19 9.78
CA GLN A 240 -12.41 -2.90 8.53
C GLN A 240 -10.92 -3.03 8.29
N ALA A 241 -10.49 -4.20 7.83
CA ALA A 241 -9.19 -4.38 7.21
C ALA A 241 -9.42 -4.70 5.73
N THR A 242 -8.69 -4.03 4.85
CA THR A 242 -8.80 -4.20 3.40
C THR A 242 -7.40 -4.40 2.81
N LEU A 243 -7.32 -5.14 1.71
CA LEU A 243 -6.16 -5.09 0.81
C LEU A 243 -6.59 -4.49 -0.53
N HIS A 244 -5.78 -3.54 -1.03
CA HIS A 244 -5.85 -3.06 -2.40
C HIS A 244 -4.59 -3.48 -3.15
N THR A 245 -4.75 -4.13 -4.30
CA THR A 245 -3.67 -4.64 -5.13
C THR A 245 -3.96 -4.42 -6.62
N VAL A 246 -3.00 -4.74 -7.48
CA VAL A 246 -3.29 -5.08 -8.89
C VAL A 246 -4.10 -6.40 -9.00
N PRO A 247 -4.75 -6.68 -10.14
CA PRO A 247 -5.55 -7.89 -10.32
C PRO A 247 -4.80 -9.21 -10.01
N GLY A 248 -5.52 -10.16 -9.41
CA GLY A 248 -5.08 -11.54 -9.21
C GLY A 248 -4.92 -12.00 -7.75
N CYS A 249 -4.66 -11.07 -6.82
CA CYS A 249 -4.75 -11.37 -5.38
C CYS A 249 -6.23 -11.52 -4.97
N THR A 250 -6.52 -12.54 -4.16
CA THR A 250 -7.83 -12.72 -3.53
C THR A 250 -7.70 -13.01 -2.04
N ARG A 251 -8.71 -12.62 -1.26
CA ARG A 251 -8.80 -12.91 0.17
C ARG A 251 -9.14 -14.38 0.40
N SER A 252 -8.40 -15.00 1.31
CA SER A 252 -8.32 -16.44 1.52
C SER A 252 -7.81 -16.75 2.93
N GLY A 253 -8.02 -17.99 3.39
CA GLY A 253 -7.65 -18.42 4.74
C GLY A 253 -8.76 -18.23 5.79
N ALA A 254 -8.57 -18.85 6.95
CA ALA A 254 -9.54 -18.81 8.04
C ALA A 254 -9.44 -17.50 8.84
N GLN A 255 -10.57 -16.81 9.00
CA GLN A 255 -10.68 -15.55 9.73
C GLN A 255 -11.98 -15.48 10.53
N THR A 256 -12.01 -14.67 11.60
CA THR A 256 -13.23 -14.42 12.40
C THR A 256 -14.04 -13.22 11.90
N GLY A 257 -13.44 -12.33 11.11
CA GLY A 257 -14.13 -11.18 10.54
C GLY A 257 -15.09 -11.57 9.42
N ASN A 258 -16.20 -10.83 9.35
CA ASN A 258 -17.21 -11.04 8.33
C ASN A 258 -16.70 -10.50 6.99
N SER A 259 -17.02 -11.18 5.90
CA SER A 259 -16.65 -10.73 4.55
C SER A 259 -17.77 -10.94 3.52
N ALA A 260 -19.01 -11.14 3.96
CA ALA A 260 -20.13 -11.43 3.08
C ALA A 260 -20.52 -10.23 2.20
N ALA A 261 -20.25 -9.01 2.69
CA ALA A 261 -20.50 -7.75 1.99
C ALA A 261 -19.29 -7.24 1.17
N SER A 262 -18.25 -8.05 0.94
CA SER A 262 -17.06 -7.65 0.20
C SER A 262 -16.63 -8.71 -0.81
N SER A 263 -16.05 -8.30 -1.94
CA SER A 263 -15.49 -9.22 -2.93
C SER A 263 -14.34 -10.02 -2.32
N PRO A 264 -14.13 -11.28 -2.74
CA PRO A 264 -12.85 -11.94 -2.52
C PRO A 264 -11.73 -11.30 -3.34
N SER A 265 -12.00 -10.58 -4.45
CA SER A 265 -10.95 -9.95 -5.26
C SER A 265 -10.36 -8.72 -4.58
N CYS A 266 -9.03 -8.67 -4.45
CA CYS A 266 -8.31 -7.55 -3.84
C CYS A 266 -7.88 -6.48 -4.85
N ASP A 267 -8.32 -6.60 -6.11
CA ASP A 267 -8.13 -5.58 -7.13
C ASP A 267 -8.70 -4.22 -6.68
N ALA A 268 -7.83 -3.22 -6.59
CA ALA A 268 -8.17 -1.86 -6.19
C ALA A 268 -9.19 -1.20 -7.12
N TYR A 269 -9.24 -1.62 -8.39
CA TYR A 269 -10.22 -1.17 -9.38
C TYR A 269 -11.38 -2.16 -9.57
N GLY A 270 -11.45 -3.18 -8.70
CA GLY A 270 -12.54 -4.15 -8.65
C GLY A 270 -13.83 -3.56 -8.06
N PRO A 271 -14.95 -4.33 -8.10
CA PRO A 271 -16.29 -3.81 -7.78
C PRO A 271 -16.48 -3.38 -6.32
N THR A 272 -15.62 -3.82 -5.39
CA THR A 272 -15.63 -3.42 -3.98
C THR A 272 -14.38 -2.66 -3.57
N TRP A 273 -13.57 -2.19 -4.54
CA TRP A 273 -12.33 -1.44 -4.30
C TRP A 273 -11.42 -2.19 -3.32
N GLY A 274 -10.84 -3.31 -3.76
CA GLY A 274 -10.13 -4.23 -2.87
C GLY A 274 -11.04 -5.23 -2.14
N CYS A 275 -10.43 -6.00 -1.23
CA CYS A 275 -11.04 -7.12 -0.52
C CYS A 275 -11.02 -6.90 0.99
N SER A 276 -12.20 -6.89 1.62
CA SER A 276 -12.35 -6.45 3.02
C SER A 276 -12.73 -7.59 3.96
N SER A 277 -12.34 -7.43 5.23
CA SER A 277 -12.83 -8.17 6.39
C SER A 277 -13.28 -7.20 7.49
N PHE A 278 -14.52 -7.36 7.96
CA PHE A 278 -15.17 -6.49 8.94
C PHE A 278 -15.12 -7.13 10.34
N ASP A 279 -14.55 -6.42 11.32
CA ASP A 279 -14.54 -6.84 12.73
C ASP A 279 -15.68 -6.16 13.50
N TYR A 280 -16.84 -6.81 13.52
CA TYR A 280 -18.05 -6.29 14.17
C TYR A 280 -18.04 -6.36 15.72
N ASP A 281 -16.97 -6.84 16.36
CA ASP A 281 -16.79 -6.68 17.81
C ASP A 281 -16.77 -5.18 18.15
N GLN A 282 -17.67 -4.74 19.03
CA GLN A 282 -17.87 -3.32 19.33
C GLN A 282 -16.64 -2.65 19.97
N THR A 283 -15.63 -3.41 20.38
CA THR A 283 -14.34 -2.89 20.85
C THR A 283 -13.31 -2.72 19.72
N SER A 284 -13.69 -2.85 18.45
CA SER A 284 -12.77 -2.82 17.31
C SER A 284 -12.44 -1.43 16.78
N TYR A 285 -13.39 -0.50 16.85
CA TYR A 285 -13.27 0.85 16.28
C TYR A 285 -14.03 1.90 17.11
N GLY A 286 -13.61 3.16 17.00
CA GLY A 286 -14.32 4.32 17.52
C GLY A 286 -14.65 4.29 19.01
N ASP A 287 -15.85 4.74 19.39
CA ASP A 287 -16.28 4.90 20.79
C ASP A 287 -16.02 3.66 21.64
N GLY A 288 -16.37 2.47 21.14
CA GLY A 288 -16.19 1.23 21.88
C GLY A 288 -14.73 0.78 22.00
N PHE A 289 -13.88 1.04 21.00
CA PHE A 289 -12.43 0.89 21.13
C PHE A 289 -11.87 1.83 22.20
N ASN A 290 -12.25 3.12 22.15
CA ASN A 290 -11.75 4.15 23.06
C ASN A 290 -12.21 3.92 24.51
N ARG A 291 -13.48 3.58 24.74
CA ARG A 291 -14.02 3.21 26.06
C ARG A 291 -13.39 1.93 26.63
N ALA A 292 -12.92 1.01 25.79
CA ALA A 292 -12.17 -0.16 26.22
C ALA A 292 -10.72 0.16 26.65
N GLY A 293 -10.27 1.42 26.58
CA GLY A 293 -8.87 1.83 26.78
C GLY A 293 -7.98 1.50 25.57
N GLY A 294 -8.59 1.45 24.38
CA GLY A 294 -7.98 1.03 23.14
C GLY A 294 -7.57 -0.44 23.12
N GLY A 295 -6.45 -0.73 22.48
CA GLY A 295 -6.00 -2.10 22.28
C GLY A 295 -4.73 -2.19 21.43
N VAL A 296 -4.41 -3.43 21.04
CA VAL A 296 -3.31 -3.75 20.15
C VAL A 296 -3.83 -4.29 18.83
N PHE A 297 -3.37 -3.73 17.73
CA PHE A 297 -3.41 -4.36 16.41
C PHE A 297 -2.08 -5.04 16.14
N ALA A 298 -2.13 -6.27 15.64
CA ALA A 298 -0.96 -7.06 15.28
C ALA A 298 -1.09 -7.58 13.85
N VAL A 299 -0.11 -7.28 13.00
CA VAL A 299 -0.14 -7.60 11.57
C VAL A 299 1.09 -8.42 11.23
N LEU A 300 0.87 -9.68 10.88
CA LEU A 300 1.88 -10.55 10.29
C LEU A 300 1.89 -10.29 8.78
N PHE A 301 2.83 -9.47 8.33
CA PHE A 301 3.11 -9.23 6.92
C PHE A 301 4.23 -10.17 6.48
N ALA A 302 3.88 -11.43 6.20
CA ALA A 302 4.83 -12.50 5.86
C ALA A 302 4.85 -12.76 4.35
N GLU A 303 5.91 -13.40 3.85
CA GLU A 303 5.99 -13.85 2.44
C GLU A 303 4.84 -14.82 2.08
N THR A 304 4.32 -15.55 3.07
CA THR A 304 3.25 -16.54 2.91
C THR A 304 1.82 -15.98 3.02
N GLY A 305 1.65 -14.65 3.09
CA GLY A 305 0.34 -14.01 3.26
C GLY A 305 0.31 -12.96 4.38
N ILE A 306 -0.86 -12.34 4.54
CA ILE A 306 -1.13 -11.31 5.56
C ILE A 306 -2.14 -11.85 6.56
N SER A 307 -1.92 -11.59 7.85
CA SER A 307 -2.88 -11.93 8.91
C SER A 307 -2.92 -10.83 9.96
N MET A 308 -4.13 -10.45 10.38
CA MET A 308 -4.37 -9.35 11.30
C MET A 308 -5.16 -9.80 12.53
N TRP A 309 -4.62 -9.53 13.71
CA TRP A 309 -5.30 -9.71 14.98
C TRP A 309 -5.54 -8.35 15.63
N ARG A 310 -6.59 -8.28 16.43
CA ARG A 310 -6.85 -7.15 17.32
C ARG A 310 -7.17 -7.69 18.72
N PHE A 311 -6.56 -7.08 19.73
CA PHE A 311 -6.79 -7.40 21.13
C PHE A 311 -7.25 -6.15 21.88
N PRO A 312 -8.48 -6.11 22.44
CA PRO A 312 -8.87 -5.01 23.31
C PRO A 312 -7.96 -4.97 24.55
N ARG A 313 -7.75 -3.79 25.14
CA ARG A 313 -6.78 -3.53 26.23
C ARG A 313 -6.70 -4.64 27.30
N ALA A 314 -7.85 -5.10 27.78
CA ALA A 314 -7.96 -6.12 28.82
C ALA A 314 -7.47 -7.53 28.38
N ARG A 315 -7.55 -7.85 27.08
CA ARG A 315 -7.21 -9.16 26.50
C ARG A 315 -5.91 -9.18 25.69
N ILE A 316 -5.06 -8.15 25.79
CA ILE A 316 -3.73 -8.15 25.13
C ILE A 316 -2.90 -9.35 25.64
N PRO A 317 -2.42 -10.24 24.74
CA PRO A 317 -1.58 -11.38 25.07
C PRO A 317 -0.34 -11.05 25.92
N ALA A 318 0.02 -11.96 26.84
CA ALA A 318 1.12 -11.76 27.78
C ALA A 318 2.50 -11.70 27.10
N ASP A 319 2.66 -12.43 25.99
CA ASP A 319 3.85 -12.47 25.16
C ASP A 319 4.11 -11.12 24.45
N ILE A 320 3.05 -10.46 23.93
CA ILE A 320 3.10 -9.07 23.45
C ILE A 320 3.53 -8.11 24.57
N LYS A 321 2.91 -8.21 25.76
CA LYS A 321 3.25 -7.37 26.93
C LYS A 321 4.72 -7.53 27.35
N SER A 322 5.25 -8.74 27.30
CA SER A 322 6.66 -9.04 27.59
C SER A 322 7.65 -8.69 26.46
N GLY A 323 7.15 -8.22 25.31
CA GLY A 323 7.99 -7.88 24.15
C GLY A 323 8.51 -9.07 23.35
N ALA A 324 7.96 -10.27 23.55
CA ALA A 324 8.35 -11.51 22.88
C ALA A 324 7.14 -12.16 22.16
N PRO A 325 6.53 -11.49 21.16
CA PRO A 325 5.28 -11.92 20.53
C PRO A 325 5.41 -13.27 19.81
N ARG A 326 4.40 -14.14 19.94
CA ARG A 326 4.34 -15.49 19.34
C ARG A 326 2.99 -15.70 18.67
N TRP A 327 2.86 -15.14 17.47
CA TRP A 327 1.62 -15.08 16.67
C TRP A 327 0.87 -16.41 16.52
N LYS A 328 1.59 -17.54 16.45
CA LYS A 328 1.00 -18.90 16.40
C LYS A 328 0.13 -19.27 17.61
N SER A 329 0.23 -18.54 18.72
CA SER A 329 -0.53 -18.79 19.94
C SER A 329 -1.79 -17.91 20.10
N TRP A 330 -2.03 -16.96 19.20
CA TRP A 330 -3.12 -15.98 19.34
C TRP A 330 -4.47 -16.44 18.77
N GLY A 331 -4.52 -17.64 18.17
CA GLY A 331 -5.72 -18.18 17.52
C GLY A 331 -5.99 -17.54 16.16
N THR A 332 -7.22 -17.67 15.69
CA THR A 332 -7.65 -17.20 14.37
C THR A 332 -7.62 -15.66 14.27
N PRO A 333 -7.03 -15.06 13.22
CA PRO A 333 -7.05 -13.61 12.99
C PRO A 333 -8.46 -13.11 12.63
N PHE A 334 -8.72 -11.81 12.74
CA PHE A 334 -9.98 -11.21 12.25
C PHE A 334 -9.94 -10.99 10.73
N ALA A 335 -8.76 -10.82 10.15
CA ALA A 335 -8.55 -10.77 8.71
C ALA A 335 -7.38 -11.68 8.30
N ALA A 336 -7.61 -12.54 7.30
CA ALA A 336 -6.60 -13.41 6.71
C ALA A 336 -6.61 -13.27 5.19
N PHE A 337 -5.42 -13.27 4.61
CA PHE A 337 -5.18 -13.23 3.18
C PHE A 337 -3.99 -14.16 2.92
N ASP A 338 -4.25 -15.44 2.64
CA ASP A 338 -3.18 -16.41 2.46
C ASP A 338 -2.44 -16.22 1.12
N GLY A 339 -1.17 -16.62 1.10
CA GLY A 339 -0.30 -16.47 -0.06
C GLY A 339 -0.62 -17.39 -1.24
N SER A 340 -1.68 -18.22 -1.19
CA SER A 340 -1.99 -19.16 -2.28
C SER A 340 -2.50 -18.44 -3.54
N THR A 341 -3.25 -17.37 -3.34
CA THR A 341 -3.68 -16.43 -4.39
C THR A 341 -3.06 -15.05 -4.20
N CYS A 342 -2.66 -14.68 -2.98
CA CYS A 342 -2.09 -13.38 -2.66
C CYS A 342 -0.63 -13.47 -2.16
N ASP A 343 0.29 -14.03 -2.96
CA ASP A 343 1.74 -14.03 -2.64
C ASP A 343 2.21 -12.59 -2.42
N THR A 344 2.58 -12.27 -1.19
CA THR A 344 2.82 -10.89 -0.80
C THR A 344 4.06 -10.29 -1.47
N ARG A 345 4.98 -11.12 -1.96
CA ARG A 345 6.18 -10.69 -2.69
C ARG A 345 5.82 -10.23 -4.11
N THR A 346 4.74 -10.79 -4.67
CA THR A 346 4.18 -10.40 -5.96
C THR A 346 3.39 -9.10 -5.82
N TYR A 347 2.42 -9.06 -4.90
CA TYR A 347 1.43 -7.98 -4.82
C TYR A 347 1.85 -6.79 -3.96
N PHE A 348 2.76 -6.98 -3.00
CA PHE A 348 3.23 -5.92 -2.11
C PHE A 348 4.72 -5.66 -2.31
N LYS A 349 5.10 -4.38 -2.28
CA LYS A 349 6.49 -3.94 -2.30
C LYS A 349 6.88 -3.40 -0.92
N ASN A 350 8.00 -2.72 -0.84
CA ASN A 350 8.40 -1.96 0.34
C ASN A 350 7.24 -1.06 0.81
N GLN A 351 6.70 -1.26 2.02
CA GLN A 351 5.62 -0.44 2.57
C GLN A 351 6.14 0.56 3.60
N MET A 352 5.60 1.79 3.60
CA MET A 352 5.68 2.70 4.74
C MET A 352 4.55 2.39 5.72
N LEU A 353 4.79 2.63 7.02
CA LEU A 353 3.75 2.65 8.05
C LEU A 353 3.14 4.05 8.02
N THR A 354 1.84 4.15 7.74
CA THR A 354 1.16 5.43 7.54
C THR A 354 0.08 5.64 8.60
N PHE A 355 0.03 6.85 9.17
CA PHE A 355 -1.12 7.32 9.95
C PHE A 355 -1.66 8.60 9.31
N ASP A 356 -2.98 8.71 9.18
CA ASP A 356 -3.62 9.97 8.84
C ASP A 356 -5.04 10.08 9.39
N ILE A 357 -5.57 11.31 9.30
CA ILE A 357 -6.94 11.65 9.61
C ILE A 357 -7.43 12.60 8.49
N THR A 358 -8.01 12.05 7.43
CA THR A 358 -8.76 12.85 6.46
C THR A 358 -10.19 13.13 6.95
N THR A 359 -10.91 13.97 6.20
CA THR A 359 -12.34 14.21 6.41
C THR A 359 -13.11 14.25 5.11
N CYS A 360 -14.34 13.75 5.11
CA CYS A 360 -15.18 13.61 3.92
C CYS A 360 -14.51 12.78 2.82
N GLY A 361 -14.16 13.40 1.69
CA GLY A 361 -13.50 12.72 0.57
C GLY A 361 -14.38 11.65 -0.08
N ASP A 362 -13.71 10.79 -0.84
CA ASP A 362 -14.33 9.79 -1.71
C ASP A 362 -15.19 8.76 -0.96
N TRP A 363 -14.93 8.52 0.32
CA TRP A 363 -15.67 7.57 1.15
C TRP A 363 -16.56 8.22 2.22
N ALA A 364 -15.98 8.87 3.24
CA ALA A 364 -16.79 9.42 4.35
C ALA A 364 -17.73 10.55 3.93
N GLY A 365 -17.41 11.24 2.82
CA GLY A 365 -18.20 12.32 2.25
C GLY A 365 -19.31 11.86 1.30
N GLN A 366 -19.33 10.60 0.89
CA GLN A 366 -20.31 10.07 -0.06
C GLN A 366 -21.72 10.08 0.56
N ASP A 367 -22.70 10.68 -0.12
CA ASP A 367 -24.06 10.90 0.45
C ASP A 367 -24.76 9.61 0.89
N GLY A 368 -24.57 8.50 0.16
CA GLY A 368 -25.07 7.18 0.54
C GLY A 368 -24.48 6.69 1.87
N VAL A 369 -23.15 6.76 2.02
CA VAL A 369 -22.45 6.40 3.26
C VAL A 369 -22.85 7.34 4.39
N TRP A 370 -22.90 8.66 4.15
CA TRP A 370 -23.26 9.69 5.13
C TRP A 370 -24.65 9.47 5.74
N ARG A 371 -25.61 9.02 4.93
CA ARG A 371 -27.00 8.77 5.33
C ARG A 371 -27.23 7.39 5.92
N ASP A 372 -26.35 6.43 5.66
CA ASP A 372 -26.49 5.06 6.17
C ASP A 372 -26.07 4.99 7.65
N PRO A 373 -27.00 4.73 8.60
CA PRO A 373 -26.69 4.65 10.01
C PRO A 373 -25.81 3.44 10.38
N SER A 374 -25.73 2.41 9.53
CA SER A 374 -24.83 1.27 9.72
C SER A 374 -23.39 1.62 9.36
N LEU A 375 -23.18 2.45 8.33
CA LEU A 375 -21.85 2.87 7.86
C LEU A 375 -21.35 4.16 8.51
N SER A 376 -22.24 4.97 9.08
CA SER A 376 -21.89 6.30 9.61
C SER A 376 -22.45 6.62 11.00
N GLY A 377 -23.29 5.77 11.59
CA GLY A 377 -23.94 6.07 12.88
C GLY A 377 -24.89 7.28 12.82
N PRO A 378 -25.22 7.90 13.96
CA PRO A 378 -26.21 8.99 14.04
C PRO A 378 -25.65 10.37 13.61
N VAL A 379 -24.90 10.43 12.50
CA VAL A 379 -24.37 11.68 11.94
C VAL A 379 -25.42 12.46 11.16
N TYR A 380 -26.26 11.74 10.41
CA TYR A 380 -27.43 12.28 9.72
C TYR A 380 -28.70 12.00 10.56
N PRO A 381 -29.65 12.93 10.70
CA PRO A 381 -29.67 14.30 10.17
C PRO A 381 -29.00 15.35 11.07
N ARG A 382 -28.28 14.95 12.14
CA ARG A 382 -27.62 15.88 13.08
C ARG A 382 -26.73 16.91 12.36
N TYR A 383 -26.02 16.49 11.32
CA TYR A 383 -25.34 17.36 10.37
C TYR A 383 -25.92 17.09 8.97
N ALA A 384 -26.34 18.17 8.28
CA ALA A 384 -27.04 18.07 7.00
C ALA A 384 -26.21 17.42 5.88
N ASN A 385 -24.88 17.58 5.93
CA ASN A 385 -23.91 16.97 5.03
C ASN A 385 -22.53 16.94 5.71
N CYS A 386 -21.57 16.28 5.07
CA CYS A 386 -20.22 16.11 5.61
C CYS A 386 -19.48 17.44 5.86
N ALA A 387 -19.58 18.41 4.93
CA ALA A 387 -18.95 19.72 5.07
C ALA A 387 -19.44 20.51 6.31
N ALA A 388 -20.71 20.34 6.70
CA ALA A 388 -21.26 20.95 7.90
C ALA A 388 -20.68 20.37 9.20
N ALA A 389 -20.32 19.08 9.20
CA ALA A 389 -19.59 18.46 10.31
C ALA A 389 -18.12 18.91 10.35
N VAL A 390 -17.43 18.95 9.20
CA VAL A 390 -16.05 19.47 9.11
C VAL A 390 -15.98 20.91 9.63
N ALA A 391 -16.99 21.73 9.36
CA ALA A 391 -17.06 23.10 9.87
C ALA A 391 -17.23 23.21 11.41
N ASP A 392 -17.55 22.12 12.12
CA ASP A 392 -17.90 22.13 13.54
C ASP A 392 -16.87 21.42 14.45
N PRO A 393 -16.17 22.14 15.36
CA PRO A 393 -15.18 21.52 16.24
C PRO A 393 -15.81 20.51 17.21
N ALA A 394 -17.12 20.60 17.49
CA ALA A 394 -17.81 19.59 18.30
C ALA A 394 -17.96 18.23 17.61
N ALA A 395 -17.84 18.14 16.28
CA ALA A 395 -17.71 16.88 15.55
C ALA A 395 -16.29 16.28 15.63
N MET A 396 -15.27 17.12 15.80
CA MET A 396 -13.86 16.72 15.82
C MET A 396 -13.38 16.21 17.19
N LYS A 397 -14.22 16.23 18.24
CA LYS A 397 -13.77 15.97 19.62
C LYS A 397 -12.97 14.69 19.78
N GLU A 398 -13.35 13.60 19.12
CA GLU A 398 -12.65 12.32 19.22
C GLU A 398 -11.68 12.05 18.05
N ALA A 399 -11.36 13.05 17.23
CA ALA A 399 -10.53 12.91 16.04
C ALA A 399 -9.01 12.95 16.35
N TYR A 400 -8.51 11.99 17.12
CA TYR A 400 -7.08 11.84 17.44
C TYR A 400 -6.65 10.39 17.71
N PHE A 401 -5.42 10.06 17.32
CA PHE A 401 -4.70 8.88 17.79
C PHE A 401 -3.93 9.22 19.07
N GLU A 402 -3.92 8.29 20.02
CA GLU A 402 -2.94 8.25 21.12
C GLU A 402 -2.24 6.89 21.11
N VAL A 403 -0.98 6.87 20.68
CA VAL A 403 -0.17 5.67 20.46
C VAL A 403 0.77 5.46 21.65
N ASN A 404 0.70 4.29 22.28
CA ASN A 404 1.66 3.90 23.32
C ASN A 404 3.00 3.49 22.69
N TYR A 405 2.95 2.63 21.67
CA TYR A 405 4.08 2.29 20.83
C TYR A 405 3.64 1.66 19.51
N LEU A 406 4.53 1.70 18.54
CA LEU A 406 4.50 0.88 17.33
C LEU A 406 5.84 0.12 17.26
N LYS A 407 5.81 -1.20 17.13
CA LYS A 407 7.00 -2.06 17.12
C LYS A 407 6.99 -2.94 15.88
N VAL A 408 8.15 -3.09 15.25
CA VAL A 408 8.33 -4.00 14.11
C VAL A 408 9.37 -5.05 14.47
N PHE A 409 9.01 -6.31 14.23
CA PHE A 409 9.87 -7.49 14.41
C PHE A 409 10.06 -8.16 13.05
N SER A 410 11.24 -8.69 12.74
CA SER A 410 11.41 -9.58 11.59
C SER A 410 10.97 -11.00 11.93
N VAL A 411 10.40 -11.70 10.95
CA VAL A 411 10.02 -13.13 11.00
C VAL A 411 10.62 -13.90 9.82
#